data_AF-A0A1S0TET7-F1
#
_entry.id   AF-A0A1S0TET7-F1
#
_cell.length_a   1.000
_cell.length_b   1.000
_cell.length_c   1.000
_cell.angle_alpha   90.00
_cell.angle_beta   90.00
_cell.angle_gamma   90.00
#
_symmetry.space_group_name_H-M   'P 1'
#
loop_
_entity.id
_entity.type
_entity.pdbx_description
1 polymer ?
#
loop_
_entity_poly.entity_id
_entity_poly.type
_entity_poly.pdbx_seq_one_letter_code
_entity_poly.pdbx_strand_id
1 'polypeptide(L)'
;SSKKFFQISELLRCSATEICKSHFHMRCLSKYALNADDEYKTLLFPIQGQCPKCGMTYLWGELVRDQRILLAVNKSNSNGTLFNMIPRGKLTKM
;
A
#
# COMPACT_ATOMS: atom_id res chain seq x y z
N SER A 1 1.87 11.97 12.13
CA SER A 1 2.85 11.14 12.86
C SER A 1 3.31 10.00 11.95
N SER A 2 4.59 9.96 11.56
CA SER A 2 5.12 8.99 10.60
C SER A 2 5.45 7.66 11.30
N LYS A 3 4.47 6.74 11.34
CA LYS A 3 4.67 5.40 11.91
C LYS A 3 5.47 4.55 10.92
N LYS A 4 6.31 3.64 11.42
CA LYS A 4 7.03 2.66 10.57
C LYS A 4 6.07 1.54 10.15
N PHE A 5 6.33 0.92 9.00
CA PHE A 5 5.72 -0.38 8.65
C PHE A 5 6.40 -1.48 9.46
N PHE A 6 5.62 -2.34 10.11
CA PHE A 6 6.13 -3.49 10.87
C PHE A 6 6.01 -4.80 10.09
N GLN A 7 5.04 -4.90 9.17
CA GLN A 7 4.85 -6.08 8.32
C GLN A 7 4.46 -5.67 6.89
N ILE A 8 4.82 -6.51 5.91
CA ILE A 8 4.41 -6.32 4.49
C ILE A 8 2.88 -6.34 4.35
N SER A 9 2.18 -7.05 5.24
CA SER A 9 0.71 -7.12 5.31
C SER A 9 0.05 -5.77 5.63
N GLU A 10 0.81 -4.80 6.14
CA GLU A 10 0.30 -3.47 6.43
C GLU A 10 0.48 -2.52 5.24
N LEU A 11 1.20 -2.92 4.19
CA LEU A 11 1.68 -2.05 3.13
C LEU A 11 0.83 -2.20 1.86
N LEU A 12 0.34 -1.06 1.36
CA LEU A 12 -0.23 -0.92 0.02
C LEU A 12 0.69 -0.04 -0.83
N ARG A 13 0.79 -0.37 -2.12
CA ARG A 13 1.55 0.41 -3.11
C ARG A 13 0.60 1.24 -3.95
N CYS A 14 1.08 2.35 -4.49
CA CYS A 14 0.34 3.04 -5.54
C CYS A 14 0.21 2.12 -6.77
N SER A 15 -0.97 2.09 -7.39
CA SER A 15 -1.24 1.34 -8.62
C SER A 15 -0.39 1.82 -9.80
N ALA A 16 0.00 3.10 -9.82
CA ALA A 16 0.84 3.69 -10.84
C ALA A 16 2.33 3.43 -10.58
N THR A 17 2.74 2.15 -10.48
CA THR A 17 4.07 1.73 -10.00
C THR A 17 5.24 2.30 -10.80
N GLU A 18 5.06 2.50 -12.10
CA GLU A 18 6.10 3.03 -12.99
C GLU A 18 6.44 4.50 -12.72
N ILE A 19 5.44 5.29 -12.34
CA ILE A 19 5.57 6.74 -12.12
C ILE A 19 5.54 7.13 -10.64
N CYS A 20 4.94 6.30 -9.78
CA CYS A 20 4.75 6.57 -8.36
C CYS A 20 5.11 5.33 -7.52
N LYS A 21 6.30 5.37 -6.91
CA LYS A 21 6.84 4.31 -6.04
C LYS A 21 6.43 4.51 -4.57
N SER A 22 5.26 5.09 -4.34
CA SER A 22 4.79 5.43 -3.00
C SER A 22 4.15 4.21 -2.33
N HIS A 23 4.36 4.11 -1.02
CA HIS A 23 3.87 3.03 -0.18
C HIS A 23 3.14 3.66 1.01
N PHE A 24 2.03 3.05 1.42
CA PHE A 24 1.17 3.57 2.46
C PHE A 24 0.72 2.46 3.40
N HIS A 25 0.49 2.76 4.67
CA HIS A 25 -0.23 1.81 5.52
C HIS A 25 -1.64 1.67 4.98
N MET A 26 -2.12 0.43 4.90
CA MET A 26 -3.50 0.14 4.50
C MET A 26 -4.49 0.97 5.34
N ARG A 27 -4.33 0.99 6.67
CA ARG A 27 -5.21 1.78 7.54
C ARG A 27 -5.16 3.29 7.27
N CYS A 28 -3.97 3.83 7.03
CA CYS A 28 -3.80 5.26 6.76
C CYS A 28 -4.39 5.66 5.41
N LEU A 29 -4.19 4.81 4.39
CA LEU A 29 -4.72 5.06 3.05
C LEU A 29 -6.25 4.91 3.01
N SER A 30 -6.80 3.90 3.70
CA SER A 30 -8.25 3.74 3.88
C SER A 30 -8.86 4.98 4.52
N LYS A 31 -8.29 5.42 5.66
CA LYS A 31 -8.75 6.62 6.35
C LYS A 31 -8.65 7.88 5.48
N TYR A 32 -7.57 8.01 4.71
CA TYR A 32 -7.41 9.14 3.80
C TYR A 32 -8.52 9.18 2.74
N ALA A 33 -8.83 8.04 2.11
CA ALA A 33 -9.86 7.95 1.09
C ALA A 33 -11.26 8.21 1.68
N LEU A 34 -11.57 7.60 2.82
CA LEU A 34 -12.88 7.74 3.47
C LEU A 34 -13.10 9.10 4.14
N ASN A 35 -12.03 9.85 4.44
CA ASN A 35 -12.14 11.21 4.96
C ASN A 35 -12.60 12.22 3.90
N ALA A 36 -12.51 11.90 2.62
CA ALA A 36 -12.93 12.81 1.55
C ALA A 36 -14.43 13.15 1.65
N ASP A 37 -15.25 12.19 2.10
CA ASP A 37 -16.71 12.27 2.10
C ASP A 37 -17.34 11.99 3.49
N ASP A 38 -16.57 12.09 4.58
CA ASP A 38 -16.98 11.74 5.97
C ASP A 38 -17.49 10.28 6.14
N GLU A 39 -17.23 9.43 5.14
CA GLU A 39 -17.64 8.01 5.08
C GLU A 39 -16.89 7.13 6.09
N TYR A 40 -15.81 7.61 6.69
CA TYR A 40 -15.00 6.83 7.65
C TYR A 40 -15.78 6.40 8.90
N LYS A 41 -16.93 7.03 9.16
CA LYS A 41 -17.82 6.70 10.29
C LYS A 41 -18.71 5.49 10.00
N THR A 42 -18.95 5.16 8.73
CA THR A 42 -19.88 4.11 8.31
C THR A 42 -19.21 2.98 7.54
N LEU A 43 -18.09 3.26 6.86
CA LEU A 43 -17.39 2.31 6.02
C LEU A 43 -16.05 1.90 6.64
N LEU A 44 -15.73 0.61 6.58
CA LEU A 44 -14.46 0.06 7.04
C LEU A 44 -13.33 0.20 6.00
N PHE A 45 -13.70 0.26 4.73
CA PHE A 45 -12.78 0.36 3.61
C PHE A 45 -13.41 1.13 2.44
N PRO A 46 -12.63 1.91 1.68
CA PRO A 46 -13.12 2.60 0.49
C PRO A 46 -13.31 1.63 -0.67
N ILE A 47 -14.14 1.99 -1.65
CA ILE A 47 -14.20 1.31 -2.95
C ILE A 47 -13.09 1.83 -3.87
N GLN A 48 -12.88 3.15 -3.87
CA GLN A 48 -11.87 3.85 -4.65
C GLN A 48 -11.28 5.02 -3.86
N GLY A 49 -10.18 5.59 -4.34
CA GLY A 49 -9.59 6.79 -3.76
C GLY A 49 -8.48 7.36 -4.63
N GLN A 50 -7.83 8.42 -4.15
CA GLN A 50 -6.69 9.03 -4.84
C GLN A 50 -5.40 8.85 -4.05
N CYS A 51 -4.31 8.59 -4.77
CA CYS A 51 -2.98 8.49 -4.18
C CYS A 51 -2.59 9.85 -3.56
N PRO A 52 -2.29 9.93 -2.25
CA PRO A 52 -1.91 11.19 -1.60
C PRO A 52 -0.64 11.85 -2.16
N LYS A 53 0.14 11.12 -2.98
CA LYS A 53 1.42 11.59 -3.53
C LYS A 53 1.34 12.01 -5.00
N CYS A 54 0.63 11.27 -5.85
CA CYS A 54 0.57 11.55 -7.29
C CYS A 54 -0.83 11.87 -7.80
N GLY A 55 -1.86 11.84 -6.96
CA GLY A 55 -3.25 12.12 -7.36
C GLY A 55 -3.92 11.03 -8.21
N MET A 56 -3.19 10.00 -8.65
CA MET A 56 -3.77 8.90 -9.42
C MET A 56 -4.92 8.24 -8.66
N THR A 57 -6.03 8.05 -9.37
CA THR A 57 -7.17 7.28 -8.86
C THR A 57 -6.80 5.80 -8.82
N TYR A 58 -7.25 5.11 -7.77
CA TYR A 58 -7.08 3.68 -7.61
C TYR A 58 -8.39 3.03 -7.16
N LEU A 59 -8.53 1.74 -7.45
CA LEU A 59 -9.54 0.89 -6.84
C LEU A 59 -8.94 0.16 -5.64
N TRP A 60 -9.63 0.18 -4.51
CA TRP A 60 -9.13 -0.43 -3.27
C TRP A 60 -8.86 -1.93 -3.43
N GLY A 61 -9.77 -2.62 -4.14
CA GLY A 61 -9.63 -4.04 -4.42
C GLY A 61 -8.39 -4.39 -5.25
N GLU A 62 -7.92 -3.49 -6.12
CA GLU A 62 -6.68 -3.69 -6.88
C GLU A 62 -5.45 -3.58 -5.98
N LEU A 63 -5.42 -2.59 -5.08
CA LEU A 63 -4.32 -2.45 -4.13
C LEU A 63 -4.22 -3.65 -3.19
N VAL A 64 -5.37 -4.14 -2.69
CA VAL A 64 -5.42 -5.34 -1.84
C VAL A 64 -4.98 -6.58 -2.62
N ARG A 65 -5.35 -6.71 -3.89
CA ARG A 65 -4.90 -7.83 -4.73
C ARG A 65 -3.39 -7.80 -4.95
N ASP A 66 -2.81 -6.64 -5.26
CA ASP A 66 -1.35 -6.45 -5.37
C ASP A 66 -0.63 -6.85 -4.07
N GLN A 67 -1.15 -6.41 -2.92
CA GLN A 67 -0.60 -6.79 -1.61
C GLN A 67 -0.63 -8.30 -1.39
N ARG A 68 -1.71 -8.99 -1.76
CA ARG A 68 -1.77 -10.46 -1.63
C ARG A 68 -0.73 -11.16 -2.48
N ILE A 69 -0.43 -10.64 -3.67
CA ILE A 69 0.65 -11.17 -4.52
C ILE A 69 2.00 -10.97 -3.81
N LEU A 70 2.27 -9.80 -3.24
CA LEU A 70 3.49 -9.56 -2.45
C LEU A 70 3.62 -10.50 -1.26
N LEU A 71 2.53 -10.74 -0.53
CA LEU A 71 2.51 -11.66 0.60
C LEU A 71 2.74 -13.11 0.17
N ALA A 72 2.16 -13.53 -0.96
CA ALA A 72 2.37 -14.86 -1.52
C ALA A 72 3.84 -15.06 -1.92
N VAL A 73 4.43 -14.11 -2.65
CA VAL A 73 5.85 -14.13 -3.02
C VAL A 73 6.73 -14.15 -1.78
N ASN A 74 6.42 -13.31 -0.78
CA ASN A 74 7.16 -13.29 0.48
C ASN A 74 7.08 -14.64 1.21
N LYS A 75 5.90 -15.27 1.26
CA LYS A 75 5.73 -16.60 1.85
C LYS A 75 6.50 -17.67 1.09
N SER A 76 6.51 -17.64 -0.24
CA SER A 76 7.31 -18.56 -1.07
C SER A 76 8.81 -18.36 -0.87
N ASN A 77 9.23 -17.17 -0.47
CA ASN A 77 10.61 -16.82 -0.17
C ASN A 77 10.98 -17.02 1.31
N SER A 78 10.21 -17.81 2.08
CA SER A 78 10.42 -18.01 3.52
C SER A 78 11.77 -18.60 3.91
N ASN A 79 12.48 -19.20 2.96
CA ASN A 79 13.83 -19.75 3.15
C ASN A 79 14.93 -18.85 2.52
N GLY A 80 14.56 -17.70 1.95
CA GLY A 80 15.46 -16.75 1.31
C GLY A 80 15.74 -15.53 2.19
N THR A 81 16.88 -14.87 1.97
CA THR A 81 17.34 -13.66 2.68
C THR A 81 16.38 -12.47 2.60
N LEU A 82 15.33 -12.54 1.77
CA LEU A 82 14.36 -11.46 1.52
C LEU A 82 13.05 -11.60 2.31
N PHE A 83 12.89 -12.65 3.13
CA PHE A 83 11.68 -12.88 3.91
C PHE A 83 11.36 -11.70 4.85
N ASN A 84 10.14 -11.17 4.78
CA ASN A 84 9.62 -10.02 5.54
C ASN A 84 10.39 -8.70 5.35
N MET A 85 11.26 -8.59 4.34
CA MET A 85 11.93 -7.33 4.05
C MET A 85 10.94 -6.33 3.45
N ILE A 86 10.78 -5.18 4.10
CA ILE A 86 10.05 -4.04 3.57
C ILE A 86 11.07 -3.15 2.85
N PRO A 87 11.02 -2.99 1.51
CA PRO A 87 11.96 -2.13 0.81
C PRO A 87 11.85 -0.69 1.31
N ARG A 88 12.85 -0.25 2.08
CA ARG A 88 12.98 1.12 2.57
C ARG A 88 14.04 1.84 1.74
N GLY A 89 13.74 2.12 0.47
CA GLY A 89 14.68 2.83 -0.38
C GLY A 89 14.03 3.40 -1.64
N LYS A 90 14.41 4.64 -1.99
CA LYS A 90 14.28 5.12 -3.37
C LYS A 90 15.17 4.20 -4.21
N LEU A 91 14.60 3.55 -5.22
CA LEU A 91 15.38 2.92 -6.29
C LEU A 91 16.23 4.03 -6.95
N THR A 92 17.47 4.19 -6.51
CA THR A 92 18.48 4.94 -7.25
C THR A 92 18.76 4.15 -8.52
N LYS A 93 18.46 4.75 -9.68
CA LYS A 93 18.92 4.20 -10.96
C LYS A 93 20.45 4.15 -10.91
N MET A 94 21.02 2.97 -11.18
CA MET A 94 22.40 2.84 -11.66
C MET A 94 22.46 3.37 -13.09
#